data_AF-A0A7X6YR79-F1
#
_entry.id   AF-A0A7X6YR79-F1
#
_cell.length_a   1.000
_cell.length_b   1.000
_cell.length_c   1.000
_cell.angle_alpha   90.00
_cell.angle_beta   90.00
_cell.angle_gamma   90.00
#
_symmetry.space_group_name_H-M   'P 1'
#
loop_
_entity.id
_entity.type
_entity.pdbx_description
1 polymer ?
#
loop_
_entity_poly.entity_id
_entity_poly.type
_entity_poly.pdbx_seq_one_letter_code
_entity_poly.pdbx_strand_id
1 'polypeptide(L)' 'MPSPSIFQRIWQSFKRGGPGLVGAVAAFVIALIWVRFGLFRLLFILLLTAAGYYIGVRYFSDRETVRRWLDKIFPPGKFR' A
#
# COMPACT_ATOMS: atom_id res chain seq x y z
N MET A 1 5.93 47.86 22.12
CA MET A 1 5.32 46.59 22.59
C MET A 1 5.64 45.52 21.56
N PRO A 2 6.37 44.44 21.89
CA PRO A 2 6.74 43.43 20.91
C PRO A 2 5.48 42.70 20.42
N SER A 3 5.27 42.68 19.11
CA SER A 3 4.17 41.96 18.48
C SER A 3 4.28 40.47 18.81
N PRO A 4 3.22 39.80 19.30
CA PRO A 4 3.29 38.38 19.56
C PRO A 4 3.56 37.64 18.24
N SER A 5 4.78 37.12 18.11
CA SER A 5 5.23 36.34 16.96
C SER A 5 4.25 35.19 16.70
N ILE A 6 3.96 34.92 15.42
CA ILE A 6 3.04 33.88 14.94
C ILE A 6 3.32 32.52 15.64
N PHE A 7 4.59 32.26 15.95
CA PHE A 7 5.04 31.09 16.70
C PHE A 7 4.37 30.93 18.08
N GLN A 8 4.20 32.02 18.83
CA GLN A 8 3.57 31.97 20.15
C GLN A 8 2.07 31.66 20.06
N ARG A 9 1.40 32.12 19.00
CA ARG A 9 -0.02 31.82 18.75
C ARG A 9 -0.22 30.34 18.42
N ILE A 10 0.66 29.77 17.60
CA ILE A 10 0.65 28.34 17.28
C ILE A 10 0.94 27.51 18.54
N TRP A 11 1.93 27.91 19.34
CA TRP A 11 2.29 27.25 20.59
C TRP A 11 1.13 27.25 21.61
N GLN A 12 0.40 28.35 21.73
CA GLN A 12 -0.77 28.45 22.61
C GLN A 12 -1.95 27.61 22.09
N SER A 13 -2.18 27.56 20.78
CA SER A 13 -3.21 26.71 20.17
C SER A 13 -2.90 25.22 20.33
N PHE A 14 -1.62 24.83 20.28
CA PHE A 14 -1.17 23.46 20.54
C PHE A 14 -1.44 23.06 22.01
N LYS A 15 -1.15 23.95 22.95
CA LYS A 15 -1.33 23.71 24.40
C LYS A 15 -2.79 23.61 24.84
N ARG A 16 -3.72 24.20 24.07
CA ARG A 16 -5.17 24.15 24.35
C ARG A 16 -5.86 22.86 23.92
N GLY A 17 -5.17 21.94 23.23
CA GLY A 17 -5.70 20.60 22.92
C GLY A 17 -7.06 20.62 22.21
N GLY A 18 -7.33 21.64 21.40
CA GLY A 18 -8.63 21.82 20.73
C GLY A 18 -8.82 20.87 19.53
N PRO A 19 -10.04 20.74 19.02
CA PRO A 19 -10.38 19.88 17.88
C PRO A 19 -9.54 20.16 16.62
N GLY A 20 -9.04 21.39 16.45
CA GLY A 20 -8.12 21.74 15.36
C GLY A 20 -6.76 21.04 15.44
N LEU A 21 -6.26 20.74 16.64
CA LEU A 21 -5.03 19.97 16.83
C LEU A 21 -5.23 18.51 16.43
N VAL A 22 -6.37 17.93 16.82
CA VAL A 22 -6.76 16.56 16.47
C VAL A 22 -6.89 16.42 14.95
N GLY A 23 -7.54 17.38 14.30
CA GLY A 23 -7.64 17.42 12.83
C GLY A 23 -6.28 17.53 12.13
N ALA A 24 -5.39 18.39 12.63
CA ALA A 24 -4.04 18.55 12.08
C ALA A 24 -3.20 17.27 12.22
N VAL A 25 -3.25 16.61 13.38
CA VAL A 25 -2.56 15.34 13.61
C VAL A 25 -3.14 14.22 12.74
N ALA A 26 -4.47 14.13 12.62
CA ALA A 26 -5.12 13.13 11.77
C ALA A 26 -4.76 13.32 10.30
N ALA A 27 -4.82 14.55 9.78
CA ALA A 27 -4.43 14.87 8.41
C ALA A 27 -2.94 14.57 8.16
N PHE A 28 -2.06 14.85 9.13
CA PHE A 28 -0.64 14.55 9.04
C PHE A 28 -0.37 13.04 9.00
N VAL A 29 -1.06 12.25 9.84
CA VAL A 29 -0.97 10.79 9.82
C VAL A 29 -1.48 10.21 8.49
N ILE A 30 -2.61 10.71 7.98
CA ILE A 30 -3.14 10.31 6.67
C ILE A 30 -2.15 10.68 5.55
N ALA A 31 -1.55 11.85 5.60
CA ALA A 31 -0.53 12.29 4.63
C ALA A 31 0.73 11.41 4.70
N LEU A 32 1.19 11.02 5.89
CA LEU A 32 2.32 10.11 6.05
C LEU A 32 2.02 8.71 5.52
N ILE A 33 0.81 8.19 5.76
CA ILE A 33 0.34 6.91 5.20
C ILE A 33 0.25 7.02 3.67
N TRP A 34 -0.27 8.13 3.15
CA TRP A 34 -0.38 8.40 1.71
C TRP A 34 0.99 8.54 1.04
N VAL A 35 1.96 9.21 1.67
CA VAL A 35 3.34 9.33 1.16
C VAL A 35 4.06 7.99 1.24
N ARG A 36 3.85 7.24 2.33
CA ARG A 36 4.49 5.93 2.51
C ARG A 36 3.91 4.92 1.54
N PHE A 37 2.59 4.77 1.43
CA PHE A 37 1.99 3.82 0.50
C PHE A 37 1.94 4.34 -0.93
N GLY A 38 1.71 5.62 -1.19
CA GLY A 38 1.71 6.22 -2.52
C GLY A 38 0.62 5.69 -3.46
N LEU A 39 0.03 6.57 -4.26
CA LEU A 39 -0.81 6.18 -5.40
C LEU A 39 -0.11 5.12 -6.27
N PHE A 40 1.22 5.21 -6.38
CA PHE A 40 2.05 4.28 -7.13
C PHE A 40 2.09 2.86 -6.57
N ARG A 41 1.99 2.62 -5.25
CA ARG A 41 1.93 1.22 -4.76
C ARG A 41 0.55 0.61 -4.97
N LEU A 42 -0.52 1.40 -4.90
CA LEU A 42 -1.84 0.91 -5.29
C LEU A 42 -1.84 0.52 -6.77
N LEU A 43 -1.32 1.38 -7.65
CA LEU A 43 -1.17 1.08 -9.07
C LEU A 43 -0.26 -0.13 -9.32
N PHE A 44 0.83 -0.26 -8.57
CA PHE A 44 1.76 -1.39 -8.69
C PHE A 44 1.11 -2.72 -8.24
N ILE A 45 0.38 -2.71 -7.13
CA ILE A 45 -0.38 -3.88 -6.66
C ILE A 45 -1.47 -4.21 -7.67
N LEU A 46 -2.22 -3.22 -8.14
CA LEU A 46 -3.28 -3.41 -9.14
C LEU A 46 -2.71 -3.98 -10.45
N LEU A 47 -1.55 -3.50 -10.90
CA LEU A 47 -0.84 -3.99 -12.08
C LEU A 47 -0.38 -5.44 -11.89
N LEU A 48 0.23 -5.76 -10.74
CA LEU A 48 0.65 -7.13 -10.41
C LEU A 48 -0.53 -8.09 -10.27
N THR A 49 -1.63 -7.64 -9.66
CA THR A 49 -2.85 -8.42 -9.54
C THR A 49 -3.51 -8.65 -10.89
N ALA A 50 -3.58 -7.62 -11.74
CA ALA A 50 -4.12 -7.74 -13.10
C ALA A 50 -3.24 -8.64 -13.98
N ALA A 51 -1.92 -8.49 -13.93
CA ALA A 51 -0.97 -9.36 -14.61
C ALA A 51 -1.05 -10.80 -14.10
N GLY A 52 -1.10 -10.99 -12.78
CA GLY A 52 -1.27 -12.30 -12.15
C GLY A 52 -2.59 -12.97 -12.49
N TYR A 53 -3.69 -12.21 -12.57
CA TYR A 53 -4.99 -12.73 -13.01
C TYR A 53 -4.99 -13.06 -14.50
N TYR A 54 -4.40 -12.22 -15.36
CA TYR A 54 -4.30 -12.49 -16.80
C TYR A 54 -3.47 -13.73 -17.11
N ILE A 55 -2.29 -13.84 -16.48
CA ILE A 55 -1.44 -15.04 -16.55
C ILE A 55 -2.20 -16.22 -15.93
N GLY A 56 -2.83 -16.03 -14.77
CA GLY A 56 -3.64 -17.05 -14.11
C GLY A 56 -4.70 -17.64 -15.04
N VAL A 57 -5.58 -16.81 -15.58
CA VAL A 57 -6.65 -17.24 -16.49
C VAL A 57 -6.09 -17.85 -17.76
N ARG A 58 -5.06 -17.25 -18.38
CA ARG A 58 -4.48 -17.74 -19.64
C ARG A 58 -3.77 -19.09 -19.48
N TYR A 59 -3.03 -19.28 -18.38
CA TYR A 59 -2.23 -20.48 -18.15
C TYR A 59 -3.01 -21.57 -17.41
N PHE A 60 -3.85 -21.24 -16.41
CA PHE A 60 -4.64 -22.24 -15.68
C PHE A 60 -5.90 -22.73 -16.42
N SER A 61 -6.34 -22.04 -17.48
CA SER A 61 -7.41 -22.59 -18.33
C SER A 61 -6.98 -23.89 -19.04
N ASP A 62 -5.69 -24.12 -19.17
CA ASP A 62 -5.14 -25.33 -19.77
C ASP A 62 -4.47 -26.16 -18.67
N ARG A 63 -5.28 -26.93 -17.94
CA ARG A 63 -4.83 -27.78 -16.82
C ARG A 63 -3.69 -28.70 -17.23
N GLU A 64 -3.63 -29.11 -18.48
CA GLU A 64 -2.54 -29.94 -19.01
C GLU A 64 -1.23 -29.17 -19.09
N THR A 65 -1.28 -27.92 -19.57
CA THR A 65 -0.08 -27.06 -19.65
C THR A 65 0.46 -26.78 -18.25
N VAL A 66 -0.37 -26.37 -17.28
CA VAL A 66 0.08 -26.19 -15.89
C VAL A 66 0.69 -27.46 -15.33
N ARG A 67 0.06 -28.62 -15.57
CA ARG A 67 0.57 -29.91 -15.10
C ARG A 67 1.92 -30.26 -15.72
N ARG A 68 2.12 -30.06 -17.03
CA ARG A 68 3.41 -30.28 -17.70
C ARG A 68 4.51 -29.32 -17.21
N TRP A 69 4.17 -28.06 -16.92
CA TRP A 69 5.11 -27.10 -16.33
C TRP A 69 5.45 -27.45 -14.88
N LEU A 70 4.45 -27.89 -14.11
CA LEU A 70 4.62 -28.34 -12.72
C LEU A 70 5.44 -29.63 -12.66
N ASP A 71 5.19 -30.59 -13.55
CA ASP A 71 5.95 -31.85 -13.68
C ASP A 71 7.40 -31.60 -14.13
N LYS A 72 7.69 -30.48 -14.80
CA LYS A 72 9.05 -30.08 -15.21
C LYS A 72 9.82 -29.41 -14.06
N ILE A 73 9.14 -28.67 -13.20
CA ILE A 73 9.72 -28.00 -12.02
C ILE A 73 9.82 -28.96 -10.83
N PHE A 74 8.83 -29.82 -10.66
CA PHE A 74 8.81 -30.96 -9.76
C PHE A 74 8.89 -32.23 -10.60
N PRO A 75 10.09 -32.64 -11.05
CA PRO A 75 10.27 -33.93 -11.71
C PRO A 75 9.59 -35.01 -10.84
N PRO A 76 8.65 -35.78 -11.41
CA PRO A 76 7.83 -36.70 -10.66
C PRO A 76 8.72 -37.69 -9.92
N GLY A 77 8.65 -37.66 -8.59
CA GLY A 77 9.16 -38.74 -7.76
C GLY A 77 8.48 -40.02 -8.21
N LYS A 78 9.27 -40.97 -8.69
CA LYS A 78 8.90 -42.37 -8.91
C LYS A 78 8.47 -42.98 -7.56
N PHE A 79 7.31 -42.61 -7.06
CA PHE A 79 6.66 -43.30 -5.96
C PHE A 79 5.67 -44.28 -6.59
N ARG A 80 6.27 -45.39 -7.02
CA ARG A 80 5.59 -46.67 -7.20
C ARG A 80 5.23 -47.22 -5.84
#